data_AF-A0A0R2PS51-F1
#
_entry.id   AF-A0A0R2PS51-F1
#
_cell.length_a   1.000
_cell.length_b   1.000
_cell.length_c   1.000
_cell.angle_alpha   90.00
_cell.angle_beta   90.00
_cell.angle_gamma   90.00
#
_symmetry.space_group_name_H-M   'P 1'
#
loop_
_entity.id
_entity.type
_entity.pdbx_description
1 polymer ?
#
loop_
_entity_poly.entity_id
_entity_poly.type
_entity_poly.pdbx_seq_one_letter_code
_entity_poly.pdbx_strand_id
1 'polypeptide(L)'
;MYRMIKENYFVIKIFIIGLLGVLSLLLSNFQYSIELPQEITSQFSSREIQLLLLVNPLIFLFIAVLIGSICFGKVGLKAPILSSKFDLQKLQPLIREFLKVGVISGIGVGVILILISVFSEKMINSELVNSPLNSELSLVTRLMYGGITEEIIMRFGLMTFLVWIMSKITKSESNSVFLVAILISSLLFAVAHLPLVYATVEVVSLSLLTYILIGNSIGGLVYGYLYWKKGLECSMISHMTTHITFVVVNFLF
;
A
#
# COMPACT_ATOMS: atom_id res chain seq x y z
N MET A 1 33.44 1.30 5.88
CA MET A 1 32.85 0.21 6.68
C MET A 1 31.62 0.64 7.49
N TYR A 2 31.70 1.69 8.32
CA TYR A 2 30.59 2.12 9.20
C TYR A 2 29.32 2.63 8.47
N ARG A 3 29.46 3.34 7.34
CA ARG A 3 28.33 3.82 6.51
C ARG A 3 27.57 2.68 5.82
N MET A 4 28.31 1.70 5.31
CA MET A 4 27.79 0.48 4.66
C MET A 4 27.02 -0.42 5.65
N ILE A 5 27.51 -0.56 6.88
CA ILE A 5 26.82 -1.31 7.95
C ILE A 5 25.49 -0.64 8.34
N LYS A 6 25.43 0.70 8.36
CA LYS A 6 24.22 1.46 8.73
C LYS A 6 23.12 1.37 7.67
N GLU A 7 23.51 1.33 6.39
CA GLU A 7 22.60 1.09 5.26
C GLU A 7 21.98 -0.31 5.32
N ASN A 8 22.76 -1.33 5.71
CA ASN A 8 22.28 -2.71 5.82
C ASN A 8 21.15 -2.87 6.87
N TYR A 9 21.27 -2.24 8.04
CA TYR A 9 20.21 -2.34 9.07
C TYR A 9 18.89 -1.70 8.64
N PHE A 10 18.92 -0.61 7.88
CA PHE A 10 17.71 0.04 7.38
C PHE A 10 16.97 -0.85 6.38
N VAL A 11 17.69 -1.43 5.41
CA VAL A 11 17.12 -2.32 4.40
C VAL A 11 16.54 -3.58 5.06
N ILE A 12 17.24 -4.16 6.04
CA ILE A 12 16.75 -5.31 6.81
C ILE A 12 15.45 -4.97 7.54
N LYS A 13 15.36 -3.81 8.20
CA LYS A 13 14.12 -3.38 8.88
C LYS A 13 12.95 -3.27 7.91
N ILE A 14 13.15 -2.61 6.76
CA ILE A 14 12.12 -2.46 5.72
C ILE A 14 11.65 -3.83 5.24
N PHE A 15 12.58 -4.74 4.94
CA PHE A 15 12.24 -6.08 4.50
C PHE A 15 11.45 -6.86 5.56
N ILE A 16 11.88 -6.81 6.83
CA ILE A 16 11.19 -7.52 7.92
C ILE A 16 9.77 -7.00 8.12
N ILE A 17 9.55 -5.68 8.19
CA ILE A 17 8.20 -5.15 8.41
C ILE A 17 7.29 -5.41 7.21
N GLY A 18 7.83 -5.36 5.98
CA GLY A 18 7.09 -5.74 4.78
C GLY A 18 6.76 -7.23 4.78
N LEU A 19 7.71 -8.08 5.18
CA LEU A 19 7.50 -9.53 5.26
C LEU A 19 6.41 -9.87 6.28
N LEU A 20 6.40 -9.21 7.44
CA LEU A 20 5.32 -9.35 8.42
C LEU A 20 3.96 -8.92 7.85
N GLY A 21 3.94 -7.89 7.01
CA GLY A 21 2.72 -7.50 6.30
C GLY A 21 2.28 -8.54 5.26
N VAL A 22 3.18 -9.13 4.48
CA VAL A 22 2.83 -10.25 3.58
C VAL A 22 2.33 -11.46 4.38
N LEU A 23 3.02 -11.86 5.45
CA LEU A 23 2.60 -12.97 6.30
C LEU A 23 1.25 -12.72 6.99
N SER A 24 0.87 -11.45 7.21
CA SER A 24 -0.44 -11.12 7.76
C SER A 24 -1.60 -11.52 6.85
N LEU A 25 -1.37 -11.80 5.56
CA LEU A 25 -2.39 -12.36 4.67
C LEU A 25 -2.87 -13.74 5.13
N LEU A 26 -2.03 -14.50 5.85
CA LEU A 26 -2.40 -15.80 6.44
C LEU A 26 -3.46 -15.69 7.54
N LEU A 27 -3.68 -14.48 8.07
CA LEU A 27 -4.72 -14.18 9.07
C LEU A 27 -6.07 -13.86 8.42
N SER A 28 -6.12 -13.76 7.09
CA SER A 28 -7.35 -13.51 6.34
C SER A 28 -7.77 -14.78 5.60
N ASN A 29 -9.07 -15.01 5.52
CA ASN A 29 -9.69 -16.16 4.85
C ASN A 29 -9.85 -15.95 3.34
N PHE A 30 -8.92 -15.20 2.76
CA PHE A 30 -8.99 -14.65 1.41
C PHE A 30 -9.02 -15.71 0.29
N GLN A 31 -8.53 -16.92 0.56
CA GLN A 31 -8.62 -18.03 -0.39
C GLN A 31 -10.06 -18.43 -0.73
N TYR A 32 -11.03 -18.20 0.16
CA TYR A 32 -12.45 -18.47 -0.12
C TYR A 32 -13.10 -17.36 -0.94
N SER A 33 -12.40 -16.24 -1.11
CA SER A 33 -12.89 -15.07 -1.81
C SER A 33 -12.55 -15.08 -3.30
N ILE A 34 -11.64 -15.97 -3.72
CA ILE A 34 -11.17 -16.07 -5.09
C ILE A 34 -11.85 -17.27 -5.76
N GLU A 35 -12.40 -17.06 -6.95
CA GLU A 35 -12.88 -18.15 -7.78
C GLU A 35 -11.71 -18.83 -8.48
N LEU A 36 -11.39 -20.06 -8.06
CA LEU A 36 -10.33 -20.87 -8.64
C LEU A 36 -10.91 -22.00 -9.50
N PRO A 37 -10.30 -22.30 -10.67
CA PRO A 37 -10.67 -23.45 -11.49
C PRO A 37 -10.70 -24.77 -10.70
N GLN A 38 -11.61 -25.68 -11.05
CA GLN A 38 -11.75 -26.98 -10.39
C GLN A 38 -10.48 -27.82 -10.45
N GLU A 39 -9.66 -27.64 -11.48
CA GLU A 39 -8.37 -28.31 -11.64
C GLU A 39 -7.40 -27.92 -10.52
N ILE A 40 -7.47 -26.68 -10.01
CA ILE A 40 -6.61 -26.19 -8.93
C ILE A 40 -7.16 -26.66 -7.58
N THR A 41 -8.46 -26.50 -7.34
CA THR A 41 -9.08 -26.83 -6.04
C THR A 41 -9.14 -28.32 -5.75
N SER A 42 -9.06 -29.18 -6.78
CA SER A 42 -8.93 -30.64 -6.63
C SER A 42 -7.50 -31.12 -6.39
N GLN A 43 -6.49 -30.34 -6.77
CA GLN A 43 -5.06 -30.70 -6.64
C GLN A 43 -4.41 -30.18 -5.36
N PHE A 44 -4.87 -29.03 -4.85
CA PHE A 44 -4.25 -28.36 -3.72
C PHE A 44 -5.25 -28.19 -2.57
N SER A 45 -4.78 -28.40 -1.35
CA SER A 45 -5.51 -28.04 -0.13
C SER A 45 -5.65 -26.52 0.00
N SER A 46 -6.66 -26.06 0.73
CA SER A 46 -6.88 -24.63 1.01
C SER A 46 -5.66 -23.96 1.65
N ARG A 47 -4.87 -24.70 2.43
CA ARG A 47 -3.64 -24.19 3.04
C ARG A 47 -2.51 -24.00 2.03
N GLU A 48 -2.36 -24.91 1.08
CA GLU A 48 -1.39 -24.78 -0.01
C GLU A 48 -1.74 -23.60 -0.91
N ILE A 49 -3.02 -23.44 -1.25
CA ILE A 49 -3.52 -22.26 -1.99
C ILE A 49 -3.18 -20.97 -1.23
N GLN A 50 -3.46 -20.91 0.07
CA GLN A 50 -3.17 -19.74 0.90
C GLN A 50 -1.66 -19.41 0.93
N LEU A 51 -0.79 -20.43 0.95
CA LEU A 51 0.66 -20.23 0.90
C LEU A 51 1.12 -19.75 -0.50
N LEU A 52 0.53 -20.28 -1.57
CA LEU A 52 0.84 -19.86 -2.95
C LEU A 52 0.47 -18.40 -3.19
N LEU A 53 -0.62 -17.90 -2.59
CA LEU A 53 -1.02 -16.50 -2.68
C LEU A 53 0.02 -15.53 -2.10
N LEU A 54 0.94 -16.00 -1.25
CA LEU A 54 2.04 -15.17 -0.72
C LEU A 54 3.17 -14.95 -1.73
N VAL A 55 3.27 -15.78 -2.77
CA VAL A 55 4.44 -15.77 -3.68
C VAL A 55 4.56 -14.44 -4.42
N ASN A 56 3.48 -13.97 -5.04
CA ASN A 56 3.47 -12.70 -5.78
C ASN A 56 3.83 -11.50 -4.89
N PRO A 57 3.18 -11.25 -3.73
CA PRO A 57 3.54 -10.14 -2.87
C PRO A 57 4.95 -10.26 -2.29
N LEU A 58 5.47 -11.48 -2.03
CA LEU A 58 6.87 -11.66 -1.61
C LEU A 58 7.85 -11.24 -2.71
N ILE A 59 7.59 -11.61 -3.97
CA ILE A 59 8.41 -11.21 -5.12
C ILE A 59 8.39 -9.69 -5.27
N PHE A 60 7.21 -9.07 -5.24
CA PHE A 60 7.09 -7.61 -5.36
C PHE A 60 7.79 -6.89 -4.20
N LEU A 61 7.62 -7.36 -2.97
CA LEU A 61 8.32 -6.82 -1.81
C LEU A 61 9.83 -6.93 -1.98
N PHE A 62 10.35 -8.10 -2.36
CA PHE A 62 11.78 -8.31 -2.54
C PHE A 62 12.37 -7.36 -3.60
N ILE A 63 11.73 -7.27 -4.76
CA ILE A 63 12.13 -6.36 -5.85
C ILE A 63 12.07 -4.91 -5.39
N ALA A 64 10.98 -4.50 -4.74
CA ALA A 64 10.79 -3.14 -4.27
C ALA A 64 11.84 -2.74 -3.22
N VAL A 65 12.17 -3.63 -2.29
CA VAL A 65 13.22 -3.38 -1.29
C VAL A 65 14.59 -3.27 -1.95
N LEU A 66 14.90 -4.14 -2.91
CA LEU A 66 16.16 -4.11 -3.65
C LEU A 66 16.31 -2.81 -4.43
N ILE A 67 15.33 -2.47 -5.28
CA ILE A 67 15.35 -1.25 -6.09
C ILE A 67 15.33 -0.01 -5.19
N GLY A 68 14.44 0.02 -4.20
CA GLY A 68 14.33 1.10 -3.24
C GLY A 68 15.66 1.35 -2.52
N SER A 69 16.33 0.31 -2.05
CA SER A 69 17.64 0.45 -1.38
C SER A 69 18.73 1.08 -2.27
N ILE A 70 18.71 0.78 -3.58
CA ILE A 70 19.67 1.30 -4.55
C ILE A 70 19.39 2.78 -4.89
N CYS A 71 18.11 3.18 -4.94
CA CYS A 71 17.68 4.49 -5.41
C CYS A 71 17.49 5.52 -4.28
N PHE A 72 17.04 5.08 -3.10
CA PHE A 72 16.54 5.92 -2.02
C PHE A 72 17.54 6.98 -1.54
N GLY A 73 18.80 6.59 -1.33
CA GLY A 73 19.86 7.52 -0.89
C GLY A 73 20.26 8.56 -1.93
N LYS A 74 19.69 8.52 -3.14
CA LYS A 74 20.08 9.36 -4.29
C LYS A 74 19.06 10.43 -4.67
N VAL A 75 17.91 10.51 -3.99
CA VAL A 75 16.77 11.35 -4.43
C VAL A 75 16.08 12.13 -3.29
N GLY A 76 16.77 12.35 -2.18
CA GLY A 76 16.27 13.20 -1.08
C GLY A 76 15.03 12.71 -0.31
N LEU A 77 14.45 11.57 -0.69
CA LEU A 77 13.35 10.90 0.01
C LEU A 77 13.82 10.36 1.38
N LYS A 78 12.88 10.24 2.32
CA LYS A 78 13.19 9.98 3.74
C LYS A 78 12.29 8.91 4.35
N ALA A 79 12.86 8.22 5.34
CA ALA A 79 12.19 7.27 6.20
C ALA A 79 12.71 7.51 7.64
N PRO A 80 12.31 8.63 8.28
CA PRO A 80 13.03 9.17 9.44
C PRO A 80 13.07 8.24 10.66
N ILE A 81 12.09 7.36 10.84
CA ILE A 81 12.05 6.43 11.98
C ILE A 81 12.85 5.17 11.63
N LEU A 82 12.57 4.55 10.49
CA LEU A 82 13.15 3.29 10.07
C LEU A 82 14.65 3.42 9.78
N SER A 83 15.10 4.56 9.28
CA SER A 83 16.52 4.87 9.05
C SER A 83 17.29 5.29 10.32
N SER A 84 16.58 5.58 11.42
CA SER A 84 17.20 5.99 12.69
C SER A 84 17.70 4.79 13.53
N LYS A 85 18.66 5.06 14.42
CA LYS A 85 18.87 4.20 15.59
C LYS A 85 17.73 4.48 16.57
N PHE A 86 17.21 3.44 17.22
CA PHE A 86 16.13 3.59 18.18
C PHE A 86 16.57 4.49 19.33
N ASP A 87 16.05 5.72 19.34
CA ASP A 87 16.33 6.77 20.31
C ASP A 87 15.02 7.54 20.54
N LEU A 88 14.29 7.15 21.59
CA LEU A 88 12.92 7.60 21.81
C LEU A 88 12.83 9.12 21.99
N GLN A 89 13.83 9.76 22.62
CA GLN A 89 13.84 11.21 22.84
C GLN A 89 13.91 11.99 21.52
N LYS A 90 14.68 11.50 20.55
CA LYS A 90 14.76 12.09 19.21
C LYS A 90 13.57 11.74 18.33
N LEU A 91 13.00 10.56 18.52
CA LEU A 91 11.89 10.07 17.72
C LEU A 91 10.53 10.61 18.15
N GLN A 92 10.33 10.91 19.44
CA GLN A 92 9.06 11.38 19.98
C GLN A 92 8.45 12.59 19.24
N PRO A 93 9.19 13.69 18.94
CA PRO A 93 8.62 14.81 18.19
C PRO A 93 8.24 14.44 16.75
N LEU A 94 9.07 13.63 16.07
CA LEU A 94 8.79 13.13 14.72
C LEU A 94 7.54 12.24 14.70
N ILE A 95 7.44 11.31 15.66
CA ILE A 95 6.28 10.43 15.82
C ILE A 95 5.02 11.27 16.05
N ARG A 96 5.07 12.29 16.90
CA ARG A 96 3.90 13.16 17.15
C ARG A 96 3.46 13.91 15.91
N GLU A 97 4.40 14.43 15.12
CA GLU A 97 4.09 15.09 13.85
C GLU A 97 3.50 14.10 12.84
N PHE A 98 4.11 12.92 12.68
CA PHE A 98 3.64 11.91 11.74
C PHE A 98 2.30 11.33 12.12
N LEU A 99 2.05 11.13 13.42
CA LEU A 99 0.73 10.76 13.92
C LEU A 99 -0.28 11.86 13.61
N LYS A 100 0.03 13.13 13.88
CA LYS A 100 -0.91 14.22 13.60
C LYS A 100 -1.24 14.32 12.10
N VAL A 101 -0.22 14.41 11.25
CA VAL A 101 -0.41 14.62 9.80
C VAL A 101 -0.95 13.35 9.14
N GLY A 102 -0.39 12.19 9.48
CA GLY A 102 -0.82 10.89 8.98
C GLY A 102 -2.26 10.58 9.37
N VAL A 103 -2.64 10.74 10.64
CA VAL A 103 -4.01 10.47 11.09
C VAL A 103 -5.01 11.41 10.43
N ILE A 104 -4.75 12.73 10.42
CA ILE A 104 -5.66 13.70 9.82
C ILE A 104 -5.85 13.42 8.32
N SER A 105 -4.75 13.18 7.59
CA SER A 105 -4.83 12.87 6.16
C SER A 105 -5.54 11.53 5.90
N GLY A 106 -5.26 10.51 6.70
CA GLY A 106 -5.89 9.20 6.56
C GLY A 106 -7.39 9.21 6.84
N ILE A 107 -7.83 9.97 7.85
CA ILE A 107 -9.26 10.23 8.10
C ILE A 107 -9.87 10.95 6.90
N GLY A 108 -9.21 12.00 6.40
CA GLY A 108 -9.69 12.75 5.23
C GLY A 108 -9.86 11.87 4.00
N VAL A 109 -8.86 11.04 3.70
CA VAL A 109 -8.93 10.05 2.60
C VAL A 109 -10.05 9.05 2.85
N GLY A 110 -10.15 8.48 4.05
CA GLY A 110 -11.20 7.53 4.41
C GLY A 110 -12.60 8.10 4.22
N VAL A 111 -12.85 9.32 4.68
CA VAL A 111 -14.14 10.02 4.48
C VAL A 111 -14.42 10.25 3.00
N ILE A 112 -13.43 10.72 2.22
CA ILE A 112 -13.61 10.92 0.77
C ILE A 112 -13.97 9.60 0.08
N LEU A 113 -13.28 8.50 0.40
CA LEU A 113 -13.54 7.19 -0.19
C LEU A 113 -14.90 6.63 0.22
N ILE A 114 -15.33 6.83 1.48
CA ILE A 114 -16.68 6.48 1.92
C ILE A 114 -17.73 7.24 1.13
N LEU A 115 -17.57 8.56 0.96
CA LEU A 115 -18.51 9.36 0.17
C LEU A 115 -18.60 8.85 -1.26
N ILE A 116 -17.45 8.57 -1.90
CA ILE A 116 -17.40 7.97 -3.24
C ILE A 116 -18.15 6.64 -3.26
N SER A 117 -17.96 5.78 -2.24
CA SER A 117 -18.68 4.51 -2.11
C SER A 117 -20.20 4.71 -2.03
N VAL A 118 -20.67 5.62 -1.17
CA VAL A 118 -22.12 5.90 -1.00
C VAL A 118 -22.74 6.43 -2.30
N PHE A 119 -22.07 7.32 -3.01
CA PHE A 119 -22.57 7.83 -4.30
C PHE A 119 -22.53 6.77 -5.41
N SER A 120 -21.56 5.87 -5.36
CA SER A 120 -21.39 4.80 -6.35
C SER A 120 -22.26 3.58 -6.07
N GLU A 121 -22.77 3.43 -4.84
CA GLU A 121 -23.48 2.25 -4.35
C GLU A 121 -24.58 1.80 -5.32
N LYS A 122 -25.46 2.71 -5.74
CA LYS A 122 -26.55 2.37 -6.70
C LYS A 122 -26.06 1.83 -8.05
N MET A 123 -24.83 2.19 -8.44
CA MET A 123 -24.24 1.80 -9.73
C MET A 123 -23.43 0.50 -9.66
N ILE A 124 -22.95 0.11 -8.47
CA ILE A 124 -22.04 -1.04 -8.29
C ILE A 124 -22.56 -2.09 -7.30
N ASN A 125 -23.70 -1.86 -6.61
CA ASN A 125 -24.19 -2.75 -5.55
C ASN A 125 -24.45 -4.16 -6.04
N SER A 126 -25.02 -4.34 -7.24
CA SER A 126 -25.31 -5.67 -7.79
C SER A 126 -24.05 -6.52 -7.98
N GLU A 127 -22.88 -5.89 -8.16
CA GLU A 127 -21.60 -6.55 -8.37
C GLU A 127 -20.84 -6.77 -7.05
N LEU A 128 -21.02 -5.89 -6.06
CA LEU A 128 -20.31 -5.96 -4.78
C LEU A 128 -21.08 -6.71 -3.67
N VAL A 129 -22.42 -6.74 -3.69
CA VAL A 129 -23.25 -7.40 -2.66
C VAL A 129 -22.98 -8.90 -2.56
N ASN A 130 -22.65 -9.54 -3.69
CA ASN A 130 -22.25 -10.95 -3.74
C ASN A 130 -20.73 -11.13 -3.87
N SER A 131 -19.95 -10.05 -3.94
CA SER A 131 -18.51 -10.18 -4.08
C SER A 131 -17.88 -10.53 -2.74
N PRO A 132 -17.01 -11.54 -2.70
CA PRO A 132 -16.19 -11.82 -1.54
C PRO A 132 -15.23 -10.68 -1.15
N LEU A 133 -15.12 -9.61 -1.95
CA LEU A 133 -14.50 -8.33 -1.57
C LEU A 133 -15.11 -7.75 -0.29
N ASN A 134 -16.37 -8.08 0.04
CA ASN A 134 -17.03 -7.71 1.29
C ASN A 134 -16.62 -8.58 2.50
N SER A 135 -15.85 -9.66 2.32
CA SER A 135 -15.46 -10.58 3.39
C SER A 135 -14.00 -10.41 3.88
N GLU A 136 -13.91 -10.06 5.16
CA GLU A 136 -12.90 -10.39 6.19
C GLU A 136 -11.39 -10.37 5.86
N LEU A 137 -10.90 -9.35 5.16
CA LEU A 137 -9.53 -8.90 5.45
C LEU A 137 -9.47 -8.52 6.94
N SER A 138 -8.71 -9.30 7.72
CA SER A 138 -8.55 -9.03 9.15
C SER A 138 -8.04 -7.59 9.33
N LEU A 139 -8.41 -6.93 10.43
CA LEU A 139 -7.89 -5.59 10.72
C LEU A 139 -6.35 -5.59 10.71
N VAL A 140 -5.73 -6.65 11.23
CA VAL A 140 -4.27 -6.82 11.21
C VAL A 140 -3.75 -6.82 9.78
N THR A 141 -4.38 -7.55 8.86
CA THR A 141 -3.99 -7.59 7.45
C THR A 141 -4.16 -6.25 6.75
N ARG A 142 -5.27 -5.54 6.99
CA ARG A 142 -5.48 -4.18 6.44
C ARG A 142 -4.37 -3.23 6.88
N LEU A 143 -3.98 -3.27 8.15
CA LEU A 143 -2.95 -2.39 8.69
C LEU A 143 -1.54 -2.79 8.25
N MET A 144 -1.23 -4.09 8.26
CA MET A 144 0.14 -4.59 8.02
C MET A 144 0.42 -4.77 6.53
N TYR A 145 -0.47 -5.41 5.77
CA TYR A 145 -0.31 -5.54 4.32
C TYR A 145 -0.61 -4.20 3.63
N GLY A 146 -1.85 -3.69 3.76
CA GLY A 146 -2.26 -2.44 3.13
C GLY A 146 -1.46 -1.23 3.61
N GLY A 147 -1.41 -1.04 4.93
CA GLY A 147 -0.73 0.12 5.52
C GLY A 147 0.80 0.12 5.49
N ILE A 148 1.48 -1.04 5.38
CA ILE A 148 2.95 -1.12 5.39
C ILE A 148 3.49 -1.68 4.07
N THR A 149 3.05 -2.88 3.69
CA THR A 149 3.66 -3.61 2.56
C THR A 149 3.41 -2.90 1.24
N GLU A 150 2.18 -2.44 1.00
CA GLU A 150 1.86 -1.69 -0.21
C GLU A 150 2.64 -0.37 -0.27
N GLU A 151 2.83 0.31 0.86
CA GLU A 151 3.66 1.52 0.91
C GLU A 151 5.14 1.22 0.62
N ILE A 152 5.67 0.07 1.05
CA ILE A 152 7.03 -0.34 0.69
C ILE A 152 7.11 -0.61 -0.81
N ILE A 153 6.15 -1.33 -1.39
CA ILE A 153 6.15 -1.67 -2.81
C ILE A 153 6.03 -0.39 -3.66
N MET A 154 5.01 0.41 -3.39
CA MET A 154 4.61 1.53 -4.23
C MET A 154 5.42 2.79 -3.98
N ARG A 155 5.72 3.11 -2.72
CA ARG A 155 6.40 4.36 -2.36
C ARG A 155 7.90 4.10 -2.29
N PHE A 156 8.33 3.23 -1.38
CA PHE A 156 9.76 2.98 -1.20
C PHE A 156 10.42 2.36 -2.45
N GLY A 157 9.78 1.40 -3.11
CA GLY A 157 10.27 0.78 -4.34
C GLY A 157 9.99 1.63 -5.58
N LEU A 158 8.75 1.60 -6.07
CA LEU A 158 8.37 2.15 -7.37
C LEU A 158 8.52 3.67 -7.46
N MET A 159 7.91 4.44 -6.55
CA MET A 159 7.98 5.91 -6.61
C MET A 159 9.42 6.40 -6.47
N THR A 160 10.21 5.86 -5.55
CA THR A 160 11.64 6.19 -5.42
C THR A 160 12.42 5.92 -6.70
N PHE A 161 12.16 4.77 -7.36
CA PHE A 161 12.77 4.44 -8.64
C PHE A 161 12.38 5.45 -9.73
N LEU A 162 11.10 5.80 -9.82
CA LEU A 162 10.59 6.78 -10.78
C LEU A 162 11.24 8.16 -10.58
N VAL A 163 11.31 8.65 -9.34
CA VAL A 163 12.02 9.90 -9.03
C VAL A 163 13.47 9.79 -9.47
N TRP A 164 14.15 8.69 -9.14
CA TRP A 164 15.56 8.50 -9.46
C TRP A 164 15.85 8.52 -10.96
N ILE A 165 15.10 7.75 -11.75
CA ILE A 165 15.32 7.68 -13.19
C ILE A 165 14.96 9.01 -13.87
N MET A 166 13.85 9.65 -13.46
CA MET A 166 13.46 10.96 -14.00
C MET A 166 14.46 12.05 -13.64
N SER A 167 15.01 12.04 -12.42
CA SER A 167 16.07 12.97 -12.03
C SER A 167 17.35 12.75 -12.80
N LYS A 168 17.67 11.50 -13.21
CA LYS A 168 18.79 11.23 -14.11
C LYS A 168 18.56 11.75 -15.53
N ILE A 169 17.36 11.56 -16.07
CA ILE A 169 17.00 12.01 -17.42
C ILE A 169 16.94 13.54 -17.48
N THR A 170 16.25 14.17 -16.53
CA THR A 170 16.04 15.63 -16.49
C THR A 170 17.21 16.38 -15.89
N LYS A 171 18.16 15.68 -15.27
CA LYS A 171 19.28 16.26 -14.48
C LYS A 171 18.77 17.22 -13.39
N SER A 172 17.60 16.93 -12.82
CA SER A 172 16.92 17.80 -11.85
C SER A 172 16.14 17.00 -10.80
N GLU A 173 16.14 17.48 -9.56
CA GLU A 173 15.25 17.01 -8.48
C GLU A 173 14.14 18.04 -8.24
N SER A 174 13.58 18.59 -9.32
CA SER A 174 12.52 19.60 -9.26
C SER A 174 11.21 19.03 -8.72
N ASN A 175 10.35 19.91 -8.20
CA ASN A 175 9.00 19.55 -7.75
C ASN A 175 8.21 18.78 -8.83
N SER A 176 8.38 19.12 -10.10
CA SER A 176 7.69 18.44 -11.22
C SER A 176 8.09 16.97 -11.34
N VAL A 177 9.36 16.62 -11.09
CA VAL A 177 9.82 15.22 -11.11
C VAL A 177 9.09 14.41 -10.04
N PHE A 178 9.00 14.95 -8.82
CA PHE A 178 8.28 14.28 -7.73
C PHE A 178 6.78 14.17 -8.02
N LEU A 179 6.15 15.24 -8.51
CA LEU A 179 4.72 15.23 -8.83
C LEU A 179 4.38 14.22 -9.94
N VAL A 180 5.21 14.10 -10.98
CA VAL A 180 5.02 13.10 -12.04
C VAL A 180 5.25 11.68 -11.50
N ALA A 181 6.27 11.46 -10.68
CA ALA A 181 6.51 10.16 -10.06
C ALA A 181 5.36 9.75 -9.12
N ILE A 182 4.79 10.69 -8.36
CA ILE A 182 3.60 10.48 -7.54
C ILE A 182 2.41 10.10 -8.43
N LEU A 183 2.16 10.86 -9.50
CA LEU A 183 1.05 10.57 -10.41
C LEU A 183 1.16 9.17 -11.03
N ILE A 184 2.32 8.83 -11.60
CA ILE A 184 2.54 7.52 -12.25
C ILE A 184 2.42 6.38 -11.23
N SER A 185 3.07 6.50 -10.07
CA SER A 185 2.98 5.46 -9.03
C SER A 185 1.56 5.31 -8.48
N SER A 186 0.78 6.38 -8.41
CA SER A 186 -0.64 6.34 -7.98
C SER A 186 -1.55 5.63 -8.99
N LEU A 187 -1.34 5.88 -10.29
CA LEU A 187 -2.07 5.18 -11.34
C LEU A 187 -1.71 3.69 -11.38
N LEU A 188 -0.42 3.37 -11.22
CA LEU A 188 0.03 1.98 -11.12
C LEU A 188 -0.48 1.30 -9.85
N PHE A 189 -0.62 2.03 -8.74
CA PHE A 189 -1.25 1.52 -7.52
C PHE A 189 -2.69 1.11 -7.79
N ALA A 190 -3.43 1.97 -8.48
CA ALA A 190 -4.81 1.69 -8.84
C ALA A 190 -4.95 0.49 -9.78
N VAL A 191 -4.09 0.40 -10.79
CA VAL A 191 -4.06 -0.75 -11.71
C VAL A 191 -3.67 -2.05 -10.99
N ALA A 192 -2.76 -1.99 -10.01
CA ALA A 192 -2.32 -3.17 -9.25
C ALA A 192 -3.43 -3.83 -8.42
N HIS A 193 -4.56 -3.16 -8.21
CA HIS A 193 -5.74 -3.74 -7.56
C HIS A 193 -6.63 -4.52 -8.53
N LEU A 194 -6.54 -4.28 -9.83
CA LEU A 194 -7.41 -4.92 -10.82
C LEU A 194 -7.28 -6.44 -10.89
N PRO A 195 -6.08 -7.06 -10.81
CA PRO A 195 -5.97 -8.52 -10.84
C PRO A 195 -6.82 -9.19 -9.77
N LEU A 196 -6.90 -8.58 -8.58
CA LEU A 196 -7.76 -9.09 -7.52
C LEU A 196 -9.24 -8.90 -7.83
N VAL A 197 -9.62 -7.73 -8.35
CA VAL A 197 -11.02 -7.49 -8.76
C VAL A 197 -11.48 -8.53 -9.78
N TYR A 198 -10.68 -8.77 -10.82
CA TYR A 198 -10.99 -9.80 -11.83
C TYR A 198 -10.96 -11.24 -11.30
N ALA A 199 -10.30 -11.50 -10.17
CA ALA A 199 -10.28 -12.81 -9.54
C ALA A 199 -11.46 -13.06 -8.57
N THR A 200 -12.24 -12.00 -8.27
CA THR A 200 -13.28 -12.01 -7.22
C THR A 200 -14.64 -11.52 -7.71
N VAL A 201 -14.71 -11.00 -8.93
CA VAL A 201 -15.93 -10.48 -9.57
C VAL A 201 -16.02 -11.08 -10.97
N GLU A 202 -17.11 -11.80 -11.24
CA GLU A 202 -17.35 -12.50 -12.50
C GLU A 202 -17.41 -11.54 -13.71
N VAL A 203 -18.11 -10.41 -13.57
CA VAL A 203 -18.26 -9.39 -14.60
C VAL A 203 -17.84 -8.04 -14.05
N VAL A 204 -16.73 -7.49 -14.56
CA VAL A 204 -16.24 -6.17 -14.17
C VAL A 204 -16.84 -5.10 -15.08
N SER A 205 -17.78 -4.32 -14.55
CA SER A 205 -18.37 -3.19 -15.26
C SER A 205 -17.42 -2.00 -15.39
N LEU A 206 -17.72 -1.10 -16.34
CA LEU A 206 -17.00 0.17 -16.45
C LEU A 206 -17.16 1.04 -15.19
N SER A 207 -18.31 0.97 -14.51
CA SER A 207 -18.55 1.68 -13.24
C SER A 207 -17.68 1.14 -12.12
N LEU A 208 -17.60 -0.18 -11.94
CA LEU A 208 -16.72 -0.80 -10.95
C LEU A 208 -15.25 -0.51 -11.24
N LEU A 209 -14.83 -0.63 -12.50
CA LEU A 209 -13.47 -0.30 -12.93
C LEU A 209 -13.13 1.15 -12.58
N THR A 210 -14.02 2.09 -12.91
CA THR A 210 -13.84 3.51 -12.63
C THR A 210 -13.77 3.78 -11.12
N TYR A 211 -14.66 3.15 -10.34
CA TYR A 211 -14.67 3.26 -8.89
C TYR A 211 -13.34 2.82 -8.26
N ILE A 212 -12.84 1.64 -8.62
CA ILE A 212 -11.56 1.10 -8.13
C ILE A 212 -10.40 2.00 -8.55
N LEU A 213 -10.38 2.46 -9.81
CA LEU A 213 -9.29 3.28 -10.32
C LEU A 213 -9.25 4.66 -9.64
N ILE A 214 -10.40 5.31 -9.46
CA ILE A 214 -10.48 6.61 -8.80
C ILE A 214 -10.09 6.50 -7.32
N GLY A 215 -10.69 5.56 -6.58
CA GLY A 215 -10.44 5.42 -5.15
C GLY A 215 -8.98 5.18 -4.83
N ASN A 216 -8.36 4.22 -5.53
CA ASN A 216 -6.94 3.91 -5.34
C ASN A 216 -6.02 5.02 -5.84
N SER A 217 -6.39 5.76 -6.90
CA SER A 217 -5.60 6.92 -7.35
C SER A 217 -5.62 8.04 -6.32
N ILE A 218 -6.75 8.30 -5.66
CA ILE A 218 -6.86 9.33 -4.60
C ILE A 218 -5.94 8.98 -3.42
N GLY A 219 -6.04 7.76 -2.89
CA GLY A 219 -5.13 7.28 -1.85
C GLY A 219 -3.67 7.33 -2.32
N GLY A 220 -3.43 6.78 -3.51
CA GLY A 220 -2.27 6.96 -4.37
C GLY A 220 -1.53 8.28 -4.16
N LEU A 221 -2.20 9.35 -4.60
CA LEU A 221 -1.69 10.71 -4.67
C LEU A 221 -1.38 11.29 -3.28
N VAL A 222 -2.27 11.06 -2.31
CA VAL A 222 -2.12 11.58 -0.95
C VAL A 222 -0.92 10.92 -0.26
N TYR A 223 -0.86 9.59 -0.29
CA TYR A 223 0.23 8.83 0.33
C TYR A 223 1.57 9.15 -0.37
N GLY A 224 1.60 9.22 -1.70
CA GLY A 224 2.79 9.63 -2.45
C GLY A 224 3.28 11.04 -2.07
N TYR A 225 2.36 12.00 -1.92
CA TYR A 225 2.70 13.36 -1.48
C TYR A 225 3.23 13.38 -0.04
N LEU A 226 2.64 12.60 0.87
CA LEU A 226 3.13 12.45 2.24
C LEU A 226 4.52 11.81 2.27
N TYR A 227 4.76 10.78 1.45
CA TYR A 227 6.09 10.20 1.34
C TYR A 227 7.12 11.23 0.91
N TRP A 228 6.79 12.05 -0.10
CA TRP A 228 7.68 13.11 -0.57
C TRP A 228 7.95 14.18 0.49
N LYS A 229 6.92 14.67 1.19
CA LYS A 229 7.05 15.84 2.09
C LYS A 229 7.37 15.49 3.54
N LYS A 230 6.95 14.31 4.01
CA LYS A 230 7.00 13.91 5.42
C LYS A 230 7.74 12.60 5.65
N GLY A 231 7.85 11.73 4.64
CA GLY A 231 8.59 10.48 4.70
C GLY A 231 7.69 9.25 4.75
N LEU A 232 8.31 8.07 4.60
CA LEU A 232 7.62 6.81 4.33
C LEU A 232 6.64 6.44 5.45
N GLU A 233 7.03 6.65 6.70
CA GLU A 233 6.23 6.27 7.86
C GLU A 233 4.98 7.13 8.00
N CYS A 234 5.02 8.39 7.55
CA CYS A 234 3.83 9.24 7.53
C CYS A 234 2.82 8.76 6.46
N SER A 235 3.32 8.26 5.33
CA SER A 235 2.51 7.58 4.31
C SER A 235 1.83 6.33 4.88
N MET A 236 2.60 5.47 5.57
CA MET A 236 2.10 4.26 6.22
C MET A 236 1.01 4.56 7.25
N ILE A 237 1.23 5.54 8.13
CA ILE A 237 0.24 5.94 9.14
C ILE A 237 -1.04 6.48 8.48
N SER A 238 -0.91 7.27 7.42
CA SER A 238 -2.06 7.77 6.68
C SER A 238 -2.90 6.65 6.08
N HIS A 239 -2.25 5.70 5.41
CA HIS A 239 -2.92 4.57 4.79
C HIS A 239 -3.57 3.63 5.82
N MET A 240 -2.85 3.28 6.90
CA MET A 240 -3.43 2.57 8.05
C MET A 240 -4.67 3.28 8.60
N THR A 241 -4.61 4.59 8.74
CA THR A 241 -5.71 5.38 9.28
C THR A 241 -6.91 5.37 8.34
N THR A 242 -6.70 5.37 7.02
CA THR A 242 -7.80 5.19 6.04
C THR A 242 -8.55 3.89 6.29
N HIS A 243 -7.85 2.78 6.52
CA HIS A 243 -8.51 1.51 6.89
C HIS A 243 -9.23 1.57 8.24
N ILE A 244 -8.64 2.23 9.24
CA ILE A 244 -9.29 2.45 10.55
C ILE A 244 -10.58 3.24 10.37
N THR A 245 -10.58 4.28 9.55
CA THR A 245 -11.78 5.07 9.25
C THR A 245 -12.90 4.20 8.67
N PHE A 246 -12.60 3.29 7.73
CA PHE A 246 -13.60 2.34 7.23
C PHE A 246 -14.14 1.42 8.32
N VAL A 247 -13.28 0.86 9.18
CA VAL A 247 -13.72 -0.02 10.27
C VAL A 247 -14.59 0.72 11.28
N VAL A 248 -14.21 1.94 11.66
CA VAL A 248 -15.00 2.76 12.59
C VAL A 248 -16.35 3.09 12.01
N VAL A 249 -16.43 3.50 10.74
CA VAL A 249 -17.71 3.84 10.11
C VAL A 249 -18.60 2.62 9.98
N ASN A 250 -18.08 1.47 9.55
CA ASN A 250 -18.83 0.21 9.49
C ASN A 250 -19.30 -0.30 10.86
N PHE A 251 -18.67 0.14 11.96
CA PHE A 251 -19.11 -0.20 13.32
C PHE A 251 -20.22 0.74 13.83
N LEU A 252 -20.22 1.99 13.36
CA LEU A 252 -21.15 3.03 13.84
C LEU A 252 -22.47 3.08 13.05
N PHE A 253 -22.48 2.59 11.82
CA PHE A 253 -23.60 2.61 10.88
C PHE A 253 -23.77 1.24 10.25
#